data_AF-A0A7L8S940-F1
#
_entry.id   AF-A0A7L8S940-F1
#
_cell.length_a   1.000
_cell.length_b   1.000
_cell.length_c   1.000
_cell.angle_alpha   90.00
_cell.angle_beta   90.00
_cell.angle_gamma   90.00
#
_symmetry.space_group_name_H-M   'P 1'
#
loop_
_entity.id
_entity.type
_entity.pdbx_description
1 polymer ?
#
loop_
_entity_poly.entity_id
_entity_poly.type
_entity_poly.pdbx_seq_one_letter_code
_entity_poly.pdbx_strand_id
1 'polypeptide(L)'
;MRPKPRLLALVLTLAIPAALAQAEPSAQPLNAENCMAQEAVLERDMALARSRGQMLRRRELADTLSALQLRCQALAPASREVRIEKLEHEIRTLRTELERAEAQLRSVKSESP
;
A
#
# COMPACT_ATOMS: atom_id res chain seq x y z
N MET A 1 51.13 52.30 -28.22
CA MET A 1 49.73 52.55 -27.84
C MET A 1 49.31 51.55 -26.77
N ARG A 2 48.79 52.02 -25.63
CA ARG A 2 48.00 51.19 -24.68
C ARG A 2 46.54 51.61 -24.85
N PRO A 3 45.59 50.66 -24.79
CA PRO A 3 44.83 50.51 -23.54
C PRO A 3 44.56 49.04 -23.14
N LYS A 4 44.59 48.76 -21.82
CA LYS A 4 43.73 47.76 -21.14
C LYS A 4 42.27 48.29 -21.19
N PRO A 5 41.16 47.58 -20.90
CA PRO A 5 41.02 46.38 -20.04
C PRO A 5 39.87 45.41 -20.48
N ARG A 6 39.61 44.41 -19.63
CA ARG A 6 38.29 43.96 -19.14
C ARG A 6 38.09 42.45 -19.22
N LEU A 7 38.30 41.85 -18.05
CA LEU A 7 37.61 40.65 -17.57
C LEU A 7 36.12 40.74 -17.93
N LEU A 8 35.63 39.77 -18.70
CA LEU A 8 34.21 39.47 -18.76
C LEU A 8 34.00 38.17 -17.99
N ALA A 9 33.55 38.35 -16.75
CA ALA A 9 32.95 37.31 -15.95
C ALA A 9 31.70 36.79 -16.68
N LEU A 10 31.76 35.58 -17.22
CA LEU A 10 30.58 34.89 -17.71
C LEU A 10 29.91 34.25 -16.50
N VAL A 11 28.93 34.95 -15.94
CA VAL A 11 28.00 34.44 -14.94
C VAL A 11 27.16 33.36 -15.62
N LEU A 12 27.45 32.09 -15.33
CA LEU A 12 26.56 30.98 -15.70
C LEU A 12 25.32 31.09 -14.82
N THR A 13 24.26 31.67 -15.38
CA THR A 13 22.94 31.68 -14.77
C THR A 13 22.40 30.25 -14.74
N LEU A 14 22.06 29.80 -13.53
CA LEU A 14 21.33 28.58 -13.23
C LEU A 14 20.02 28.54 -14.03
N ALA A 15 20.02 27.89 -15.18
CA ALA A 15 18.80 27.35 -15.76
C ALA A 15 18.54 26.01 -15.08
N ILE A 16 17.83 26.06 -13.95
CA ILE A 16 17.22 24.88 -13.31
C ILE A 16 16.18 24.37 -14.31
N PRO A 17 16.35 23.18 -14.93
CA PRO A 17 15.25 22.61 -15.68
C PRO A 17 14.18 22.18 -14.68
N ALA A 18 13.12 22.98 -14.57
CA ALA A 18 11.87 22.63 -13.87
C ALA A 18 11.06 21.58 -14.65
N ALA A 19 11.75 20.57 -15.19
CA ALA A 19 11.18 19.47 -15.96
C ALA A 19 11.47 18.13 -15.27
N LEU A 20 11.30 18.11 -13.96
CA LEU A 20 11.02 16.90 -13.19
C LEU A 20 9.80 17.18 -12.32
N ALA A 21 8.70 17.62 -12.94
CA ALA A 21 7.39 17.25 -12.44
C ALA A 21 7.34 15.72 -12.58
N GLN A 22 7.82 15.06 -11.54
CA GLN A 22 7.60 13.64 -11.33
C GLN A 22 6.10 13.47 -11.47
N ALA A 23 5.67 12.81 -12.55
CA ALA A 23 4.36 12.22 -12.60
C ALA A 23 4.34 11.26 -11.41
N GLU A 24 3.85 11.72 -10.27
CA GLU A 24 3.40 10.82 -9.22
C GLU A 24 2.42 9.89 -9.93
N PRO A 25 2.71 8.57 -9.99
CA PRO A 25 1.71 7.64 -10.45
C PRO A 25 0.56 7.86 -9.49
N SER A 26 -0.54 8.43 -10.00
CA SER A 26 -1.78 8.63 -9.26
C SER A 26 -1.97 7.38 -8.43
N ALA A 27 -1.76 7.49 -7.12
CA ALA A 27 -1.82 6.37 -6.21
C ALA A 27 -3.29 6.02 -6.08
N GLN A 28 -3.82 5.37 -7.12
CA GLN A 28 -5.13 4.79 -7.11
C GLN A 28 -5.13 3.87 -5.89
N PRO A 29 -6.12 4.03 -4.98
CA PRO A 29 -6.18 3.19 -3.81
C PRO A 29 -6.15 1.73 -4.28
N LEU A 30 -5.17 0.99 -3.78
CA LEU A 30 -5.05 -0.43 -4.07
C LEU A 30 -6.28 -1.10 -3.45
N ASN A 31 -7.16 -1.61 -4.30
CA ASN A 31 -8.26 -2.48 -3.94
C ASN A 31 -8.02 -3.86 -4.60
N ALA A 32 -8.80 -4.86 -4.20
CA ALA A 32 -8.57 -6.24 -4.66
C ALA A 32 -8.64 -6.37 -6.19
N GLU A 33 -9.55 -5.66 -6.85
CA GLU A 33 -9.69 -5.67 -8.31
C GLU A 33 -8.51 -5.00 -9.03
N ASN A 34 -8.06 -3.84 -8.53
CA ASN A 34 -6.90 -3.12 -9.07
C ASN A 34 -5.60 -3.91 -8.87
N CYS A 35 -5.54 -4.79 -7.88
CA CYS A 35 -4.37 -5.64 -7.70
C CYS A 35 -4.23 -6.68 -8.81
N MET A 36 -5.29 -7.46 -9.07
CA MET A 36 -5.29 -8.48 -10.13
C MET A 36 -4.93 -7.86 -11.49
N ALA A 37 -5.44 -6.66 -11.77
CA ALA A 37 -5.12 -5.94 -13.00
C ALA A 37 -3.63 -5.56 -13.10
N GLN A 38 -3.02 -5.09 -12.00
CA GLN A 38 -1.61 -4.72 -11.98
C GLN A 38 -0.68 -5.94 -12.04
N GLU A 39 -1.03 -7.06 -11.40
CA GLU A 39 -0.29 -8.32 -11.53
C GLU A 39 -0.27 -8.78 -12.99
N ALA A 40 -1.43 -8.79 -13.66
CA ALA A 40 -1.54 -9.17 -15.06
C ALA A 40 -0.77 -8.23 -16.02
N VAL A 41 -0.58 -6.95 -15.67
CA VAL A 41 0.30 -6.03 -16.42
C VAL A 41 1.76 -6.44 -16.24
N LEU A 42 2.21 -6.64 -15.00
CA LEU A 42 3.59 -7.03 -14.71
C LEU A 42 3.97 -8.37 -15.36
N GLU A 43 3.07 -9.35 -15.34
CA GLU A 43 3.29 -10.65 -16.00
C GLU A 43 3.46 -10.52 -17.52
N ARG A 44 2.65 -9.67 -18.17
CA ARG A 44 2.78 -9.35 -19.59
C ARG A 44 4.12 -8.68 -19.90
N ASP A 45 4.52 -7.72 -19.08
CA ASP A 45 5.81 -7.03 -19.23
C ASP A 45 6.99 -7.97 -19.01
N MET A 46 6.89 -8.92 -18.09
CA MET A 46 7.88 -9.97 -17.88
C MET A 46 8.00 -10.89 -19.10
N ALA A 47 6.88 -11.29 -19.70
CA ALA A 47 6.86 -12.10 -20.93
C ALA A 47 7.51 -11.32 -22.09
N LEU A 48 7.22 -10.03 -22.22
CA LEU A 48 7.84 -9.17 -23.21
C LEU A 48 9.35 -9.03 -22.98
N ALA A 49 9.79 -8.76 -21.76
CA ALA A 49 11.20 -8.68 -21.39
C ALA A 49 11.94 -10.00 -21.69
N ARG A 50 11.30 -11.14 -21.42
CA ARG A 50 11.82 -12.47 -21.76
C ARG A 50 12.00 -12.63 -23.27
N SER A 51 10.99 -12.27 -24.07
CA SER A 51 11.06 -12.37 -25.55
C SER A 51 12.19 -11.52 -26.15
N ARG A 52 12.55 -10.42 -25.48
CA ARG A 52 13.61 -9.49 -25.87
C ARG A 52 14.98 -9.80 -25.28
N GLY A 53 15.12 -10.88 -24.51
CA GLY A 53 16.39 -11.24 -23.85
C GLY A 53 16.80 -10.28 -22.73
N GLN A 54 15.88 -9.46 -22.20
CA GLN A 54 16.16 -8.44 -21.18
C GLN A 54 16.14 -9.04 -19.77
N MET A 55 17.18 -9.82 -19.44
CA MET A 55 17.21 -10.60 -18.19
C MET A 55 17.21 -9.75 -16.91
N LEU A 56 17.91 -8.61 -16.89
CA LEU A 56 17.91 -7.70 -15.74
C LEU A 56 16.52 -7.08 -15.52
N ARG A 57 15.92 -6.55 -16.57
CA ARG A 57 14.57 -5.98 -16.52
C ARG A 57 13.54 -7.00 -16.06
N ARG A 58 13.66 -8.25 -16.50
CA ARG A 58 12.77 -9.34 -16.05
C ARG A 58 12.90 -9.59 -14.54
N ARG A 59 14.11 -9.50 -13.99
CA ARG A 59 14.33 -9.65 -12.53
C ARG A 59 13.69 -8.50 -11.77
N GLU A 60 13.93 -7.26 -12.20
CA GLU A 60 13.28 -6.08 -11.60
C GLU A 60 11.76 -6.22 -11.59
N LEU A 61 11.17 -6.65 -12.72
CA LEU A 61 9.72 -6.86 -12.81
C LEU A 61 9.24 -7.97 -11.87
N ALA A 62 9.99 -9.07 -11.72
CA ALA A 62 9.67 -10.13 -10.78
C ALA A 62 9.71 -9.65 -9.32
N ASP A 63 10.70 -8.84 -8.97
CA ASP A 63 10.79 -8.23 -7.64
C ASP A 63 9.59 -7.31 -7.39
N THR A 64 9.22 -6.47 -8.38
CA THR A 64 8.03 -5.61 -8.26
C THR A 64 6.73 -6.42 -8.14
N LEU A 65 6.61 -7.55 -8.84
CA LEU A 65 5.45 -8.44 -8.75
C LEU A 65 5.35 -9.06 -7.36
N SER A 66 6.46 -9.55 -6.80
CA SER A 66 6.47 -10.11 -5.43
C SER A 66 6.06 -9.07 -4.37
N ALA A 67 6.54 -7.84 -4.50
CA ALA A 67 6.18 -6.74 -3.60
C ALA A 67 4.72 -6.31 -3.77
N LEU A 68 4.15 -6.41 -4.97
CA LEU A 68 2.72 -6.19 -5.21
C LEU A 68 1.88 -7.29 -4.55
N GLN A 69 2.22 -8.57 -4.79
CA GLN A 69 1.51 -9.72 -4.23
C GLN A 69 1.42 -9.68 -2.69
N LEU A 70 2.51 -9.30 -2.01
CA LEU A 70 2.52 -9.13 -0.55
C LEU A 70 1.53 -8.05 -0.08
N ARG A 71 1.51 -6.89 -0.77
CA ARG A 71 0.56 -5.80 -0.46
C ARG A 71 -0.87 -6.21 -0.74
N CYS A 72 -1.10 -6.99 -1.78
CA CYS A 72 -2.43 -7.43 -2.16
C CYS A 72 -2.98 -8.53 -1.26
N GLN A 73 -2.13 -9.43 -0.75
CA GLN A 73 -2.53 -10.38 0.29
C GLN A 73 -2.97 -9.66 1.56
N ALA A 74 -2.32 -8.56 1.94
CA ALA A 74 -2.76 -7.74 3.07
C ALA A 74 -4.11 -7.03 2.82
N LEU A 75 -4.47 -6.82 1.56
CA LEU A 75 -5.76 -6.25 1.13
C LEU A 75 -6.83 -7.31 0.89
N ALA A 76 -6.45 -8.59 0.80
CA ALA A 76 -7.39 -9.68 0.63
C ALA A 76 -8.33 -9.68 1.84
N PRO A 77 -9.66 -9.63 1.63
CA PRO A 77 -10.57 -9.72 2.74
C PRO A 77 -10.28 -11.01 3.52
N ALA A 78 -10.16 -10.91 4.84
CA ALA A 78 -9.95 -12.06 5.73
C ALA A 78 -10.86 -13.22 5.28
N SER A 79 -10.34 -14.44 5.18
CA SER A 79 -11.10 -15.57 4.65
C SER A 79 -12.44 -15.72 5.39
N ARG A 80 -13.43 -16.35 4.75
CA ARG A 80 -14.74 -16.56 5.36
C ARG A 80 -14.61 -17.23 6.73
N GLU A 81 -13.68 -18.16 6.85
CA GLU A 81 -13.35 -18.91 8.06
C GLU A 81 -12.83 -17.99 9.16
N VAL A 82 -11.86 -17.11 8.86
CA VAL A 82 -11.33 -16.14 9.82
C VAL A 82 -12.40 -15.15 10.28
N ARG A 83 -13.30 -14.72 9.38
CA ARG A 83 -14.43 -13.86 9.75
C ARG A 83 -15.42 -14.59 10.66
N ILE A 84 -15.71 -15.86 10.39
CA ILE A 84 -16.57 -16.68 11.25
C ILE A 84 -15.96 -16.84 12.63
N GLU A 85 -14.69 -17.23 12.72
CA GLU A 85 -13.99 -17.43 14.00
C GLU A 85 -13.99 -16.14 14.85
N LYS A 86 -13.74 -14.99 14.22
CA LYS A 86 -13.82 -13.69 14.88
C LYS A 86 -15.22 -13.42 15.44
N LEU A 87 -16.27 -13.62 14.63
CA LEU A 87 -17.64 -13.41 15.08
C LEU A 87 -18.06 -14.38 16.19
N GLU A 88 -17.64 -15.64 16.11
CA GLU A 88 -17.88 -16.61 17.17
C GLU A 88 -17.21 -16.22 18.49
N HIS A 89 -15.98 -15.70 18.42
CA HIS A 89 -15.28 -15.19 19.59
C HIS A 89 -16.00 -13.96 20.19
N GLU A 90 -16.40 -13.00 19.35
CA GLU A 90 -17.17 -11.82 19.78
C GLU A 90 -18.50 -12.23 20.45
N ILE A 91 -19.25 -13.19 19.89
CA ILE A 91 -20.48 -13.71 20.49
C ILE A 91 -20.22 -14.32 21.86
N ARG A 92 -19.15 -15.09 22.03
CA ARG A 92 -18.80 -15.67 23.34
C ARG A 92 -18.50 -14.56 24.35
N THR A 93 -17.70 -13.57 23.98
CA THR A 93 -17.39 -12.42 24.83
C THR A 93 -18.65 -11.68 25.25
N LEU A 94 -19.51 -11.30 24.30
CA LEU A 94 -20.76 -10.58 24.57
C LEU A 94 -21.70 -11.36 25.51
N ARG A 95 -21.77 -12.69 25.37
CA ARG A 95 -22.55 -13.53 26.29
C ARG A 95 -22.02 -13.46 27.72
N THR A 96 -20.71 -13.53 27.91
CA THR A 96 -20.11 -13.41 29.24
C THR A 96 -20.32 -12.03 29.85
N GLU A 97 -20.29 -10.98 29.02
CA GLU A 97 -20.58 -9.60 29.46
C GLU A 97 -22.05 -9.46 29.88
N LEU A 98 -22.97 -10.04 29.11
CA LEU A 98 -24.39 -10.06 29.44
C LEU A 98 -24.65 -10.78 30.77
N GLU A 99 -24.09 -11.98 30.96
CA GLU A 99 -24.24 -12.74 32.21
C GLU A 99 -23.74 -11.95 33.43
N ARG A 100 -22.63 -11.22 33.28
CA ARG A 100 -22.11 -10.33 34.33
C ARG A 100 -23.05 -9.17 34.61
N ALA A 101 -23.56 -8.51 33.58
CA ALA A 101 -24.50 -7.40 33.73
C ALA A 101 -25.82 -7.87 34.40
N GLU A 102 -26.33 -9.05 34.04
CA GLU A 102 -27.50 -9.65 34.67
C GLU A 102 -27.26 -10.05 36.13
N ALA A 103 -26.04 -10.52 36.47
CA ALA A 103 -25.67 -10.78 37.86
C ALA A 103 -25.63 -9.49 38.69
N GLN A 104 -25.07 -8.41 38.15
CA GLN A 104 -25.08 -7.08 38.79
C GLN A 104 -26.51 -6.56 38.97
N LEU A 105 -27.37 -6.74 37.97
CA LEU A 105 -28.78 -6.35 38.09
C LEU A 105 -29.48 -7.13 39.21
N ARG A 106 -29.22 -8.43 39.33
CA ARG A 106 -29.79 -9.25 40.41
C ARG A 106 -29.32 -8.81 41.79
N SER A 107 -28.03 -8.49 41.96
CA SER A 107 -27.51 -8.03 43.25
C SER A 107 -28.17 -6.71 43.68
N VAL A 108 -28.26 -5.74 42.78
CA VAL A 108 -28.90 -4.43 43.06
C VAL A 108 -30.39 -4.61 43.39
N LYS A 109 -31.10 -5.51 42.70
CA LYS A 109 -32.51 -5.80 43.01
C LYS A 109 -32.69 -6.49 44.37
N SER A 110 -31.74 -7.32 44.80
CA SER A 110 -31.77 -7.95 46.12
C SER A 110 -31.30 -7.05 47.26
N GLU A 111 -30.54 -5.99 46.96
CA GLU A 111 -30.09 -4.97 47.92
C GLU A 111 -31.11 -3.83 48.12
N SER A 112 -32.20 -3.83 47.34
CA SER A 112 -33.31 -2.89 47.54
C SER A 112 -34.03 -3.22 48.86
N PRO A 113 -34.27 -2.24 49.75
CA PRO A 113 -34.78 -2.45 51.11
C PRO A 113 -36.20 -3.02 51.19
#